data_AF-A0A140K1Q2-F1
#
_entry.id   AF-A0A140K1Q2-F1
#
_cell.length_a   1.000
_cell.length_b   1.000
_cell.length_c   1.000
_cell.angle_alpha   90.00
_cell.angle_beta   90.00
_cell.angle_gamma   90.00
#
_symmetry.space_group_name_H-M   'P 1'
#
loop_
_entity.id
_entity.type
_entity.pdbx_description
1 polymer ?
#
loop_
_entity_poly.entity_id
_entity_poly.type
_entity_poly.pdbx_seq_one_letter_code
_entity_poly.pdbx_strand_id
1 'polypeptide(L)'
;MIGYLDLILRLTIWFLLTADLSLANIIIGVAIALLLPRSYTSPSAIRDWLRALWEIIIAIPQAYLEAVEIIFRPHNHEDITMERVKPQRTPGLIFLDIFLITFTPKTIVLKYHEQGWYEVHRVRRRQKRDSETKRLGDRL
;
A
#
# COMPACT_ATOMS: atom_id res chain seq x y z
N MET A 1 9.22 -15.81 21.79
CA MET A 1 9.45 -14.37 21.53
C MET A 1 8.24 -13.65 20.91
N ILE A 2 7.45 -14.30 20.04
CA ILE A 2 6.29 -13.66 19.35
C ILE A 2 5.22 -13.13 20.32
N GLY A 3 4.90 -13.86 21.40
CA GLY A 3 3.88 -13.43 22.36
C GLY A 3 4.21 -12.14 23.13
N TYR A 4 5.49 -11.80 23.31
CA TYR A 4 5.89 -10.53 23.91
C TYR A 4 5.71 -9.36 22.93
N LEU A 5 5.98 -9.57 21.64
CA LEU A 5 5.78 -8.54 20.61
C LEU A 5 4.31 -8.21 20.41
N ASP A 6 3.41 -9.21 20.41
CA ASP A 6 1.96 -9.00 20.35
C ASP A 6 1.46 -8.21 21.57
N LEU A 7 1.95 -8.53 22.77
CA LEU A 7 1.61 -7.78 23.99
C LEU A 7 2.12 -6.33 23.93
N ILE A 8 3.37 -6.11 23.52
CA ILE A 8 3.96 -4.77 23.37
C ILE A 8 3.17 -3.96 22.35
N LEU A 9 2.82 -4.55 21.19
CA LEU A 9 2.03 -3.87 20.17
C LEU A 9 0.66 -3.46 20.69
N ARG A 10 -0.07 -4.37 21.36
CA ARG A 10 -1.39 -4.09 21.94
C ARG A 10 -1.34 -2.96 22.96
N LEU A 11 -0.37 -2.99 23.86
CA LEU A 11 -0.16 -1.93 24.84
C LEU A 11 0.23 -0.62 24.17
N THR A 12 1.06 -0.67 23.13
CA THR A 12 1.45 0.53 22.37
C THR A 12 0.24 1.17 21.71
N ILE A 13 -0.63 0.39 21.07
CA ILE A 13 -1.89 0.87 20.48
C ILE A 13 -2.81 1.43 21.56
N TRP A 14 -2.94 0.75 22.71
CA TRP A 14 -3.75 1.22 23.83
C TRP A 14 -3.28 2.58 24.37
N PHE A 15 -1.99 2.75 24.61
CA PHE A 15 -1.42 4.01 25.09
C PHE A 15 -1.46 5.11 24.04
N LEU A 16 -1.35 4.76 22.75
CA LEU A 16 -1.53 5.73 21.66
C LEU A 16 -2.98 6.21 21.56
N LEU A 17 -3.95 5.32 21.78
CA LEU A 17 -5.38 5.64 21.75
C LEU A 17 -5.81 6.51 22.94
N THR A 18 -5.29 6.19 24.12
CA THR A 18 -5.66 6.87 25.37
C THR A 18 -4.81 8.12 25.64
N ALA A 19 -3.62 8.22 25.04
CA ALA A 19 -2.64 9.29 25.24
C ALA A 19 -2.33 9.58 26.73
N ASP A 20 -2.54 8.61 27.61
CA ASP A 20 -2.42 8.72 29.06
C ASP A 20 -1.59 7.57 29.63
N LEU A 21 -0.63 7.89 30.49
CA LEU A 21 0.27 6.92 31.14
C LEU A 21 -0.02 6.81 32.65
N SER A 22 -1.24 7.12 33.09
CA SER A 22 -1.62 6.94 34.49
C SER A 22 -1.60 5.47 34.90
N LEU A 23 -1.33 5.21 36.18
CA LEU A 23 -1.28 3.85 36.73
C LEU A 23 -2.58 3.08 36.47
N ALA A 24 -3.73 3.75 36.58
CA ALA A 24 -5.03 3.16 36.33
C ALA A 24 -5.17 2.73 34.86
N ASN A 25 -4.78 3.59 33.93
CA ASN A 25 -4.87 3.29 32.50
C ASN A 25 -3.92 2.15 32.09
N ILE A 26 -2.73 2.07 32.69
CA ILE A 26 -1.79 0.96 32.48
C ILE A 26 -2.41 -0.37 32.92
N ILE A 27 -3.01 -0.42 34.12
CA ILE A 27 -3.64 -1.66 34.63
C ILE A 27 -4.77 -2.11 33.71
N ILE A 28 -5.62 -1.18 33.27
CA ILE A 28 -6.72 -1.46 32.34
C ILE A 28 -6.17 -1.97 31.00
N GLY A 29 -5.15 -1.31 30.45
CA GLY A 29 -4.51 -1.70 29.19
C GLY A 29 -3.92 -3.10 29.25
N VAL A 30 -3.24 -3.45 30.35
CA VAL A 30 -2.69 -4.81 30.57
C VAL A 30 -3.81 -5.84 30.69
N ALA A 31 -4.86 -5.56 31.44
CA ALA A 31 -6.00 -6.47 31.59
C ALA A 31 -6.68 -6.76 30.25
N ILE A 32 -6.92 -5.72 29.45
CA ILE A 32 -7.52 -5.85 28.12
C ILE A 32 -6.60 -6.62 27.17
N ALA A 33 -5.30 -6.30 27.16
CA ALA A 33 -4.34 -6.95 26.28
C ALA A 33 -4.20 -8.46 26.53
N LEU A 34 -4.37 -8.89 27.79
CA LEU A 34 -4.38 -10.30 28.19
C LEU A 34 -5.72 -11.00 27.90
N LEU A 35 -6.85 -10.29 27.97
CA LEU A 35 -8.18 -10.84 27.69
C LEU A 35 -8.40 -11.09 26.19
N LEU A 36 -7.83 -10.26 25.32
CA LEU A 36 -7.94 -10.41 23.87
C LEU A 36 -7.25 -11.71 23.39
N PRO A 37 -7.89 -12.50 22.52
CA PRO A 37 -7.32 -13.76 22.02
C PRO A 37 -5.97 -13.54 21.33
N ARG A 38 -5.00 -14.39 21.60
CA ARG A 38 -3.66 -14.32 20.99
C ARG A 38 -3.69 -14.94 19.60
N SER A 39 -3.36 -14.16 18.59
CA SER A 39 -3.10 -14.68 17.25
C SER A 39 -1.60 -14.98 17.12
N TYR A 40 -1.26 -16.19 16.70
CA TYR A 40 0.13 -16.57 16.44
C TYR A 40 0.57 -16.01 15.09
N THR A 41 1.30 -14.90 15.09
CA THR A 41 1.91 -14.33 13.87
C THR A 41 3.32 -14.89 13.67
N SER A 42 3.65 -15.38 12.49
CA SER A 42 5.00 -15.89 12.21
C SER A 42 6.04 -14.74 12.18
N PRO A 43 7.29 -14.96 12.61
CA PRO A 43 8.33 -13.92 12.57
C PRO A 43 8.64 -13.41 11.16
N SER A 44 8.50 -14.29 10.14
CA SER A 44 8.66 -13.91 8.73
C SER A 44 7.61 -12.87 8.31
N ALA A 45 6.35 -13.04 8.74
CA ALA A 45 5.28 -12.10 8.45
C ALA A 45 5.57 -10.70 9.02
N ILE A 46 6.13 -10.60 10.24
CA ILE A 46 6.45 -9.30 10.85
C ILE A 46 7.50 -8.53 10.03
N ARG A 47 8.55 -9.22 9.56
CA ARG A 47 9.59 -8.59 8.75
C ARG A 47 9.04 -8.08 7.42
N ASP A 48 8.17 -8.86 6.79
CA ASP A 48 7.55 -8.48 5.53
C ASP A 48 6.58 -7.31 5.71
N TRP A 49 5.83 -7.28 6.82
CA TRP A 49 4.98 -6.15 7.20
C TRP A 49 5.76 -4.86 7.46
N LEU A 50 6.89 -4.94 8.18
CA LEU A 50 7.78 -3.79 8.41
C LEU A 50 8.35 -3.24 7.10
N ARG A 51 8.76 -4.11 6.17
CA ARG A 51 9.22 -3.69 4.84
C ARG A 51 8.11 -2.97 4.08
N ALA A 52 6.90 -3.49 4.11
CA ALA A 52 5.78 -2.86 3.42
C ALA A 52 5.35 -1.54 4.08
N LEU A 53 5.43 -1.42 5.42
CA LEU A 53 5.25 -0.16 6.13
C LEU A 53 6.26 0.91 5.67
N TRP A 54 7.51 0.51 5.46
CA TRP A 54 8.55 1.38 4.92
C TRP A 54 8.26 1.82 3.48
N GLU A 55 7.80 0.90 2.63
CA GLU A 55 7.35 1.22 1.26
C GLU A 55 6.23 2.29 1.29
N ILE A 56 5.30 2.24 2.25
CA ILE A 56 4.23 3.25 2.43
C ILE A 56 4.77 4.60 2.83
N ILE A 57 5.68 4.66 3.80
CA ILE A 57 6.27 5.92 4.26
C ILE A 57 6.94 6.67 3.10
N ILE A 58 7.54 5.95 2.13
CA ILE A 58 8.14 6.55 0.92
C ILE A 58 7.08 6.88 -0.13
N ALA A 59 6.09 6.01 -0.32
CA ALA A 59 5.07 6.18 -1.35
C ALA A 59 4.15 7.37 -1.09
N ILE A 60 3.83 7.68 0.18
CA ILE A 60 2.94 8.80 0.53
C ILE A 60 3.50 10.16 0.06
N PRO A 61 4.74 10.57 0.41
CA PRO A 61 5.34 11.79 -0.11
C PRO A 61 5.42 11.82 -1.64
N GLN A 62 5.77 10.70 -2.27
CA GLN A 62 5.82 10.59 -3.73
C GLN A 62 4.44 10.82 -4.35
N ALA A 63 3.38 10.23 -3.79
CA ALA A 63 2.01 10.40 -4.24
C ALA A 63 1.57 11.87 -4.20
N TYR A 64 1.95 12.62 -3.17
CA TYR A 64 1.70 14.07 -3.12
C TYR A 64 2.40 14.82 -4.24
N LEU A 65 3.68 14.54 -4.52
CA LEU A 65 4.40 15.16 -5.63
C LEU A 65 3.73 14.85 -6.98
N GLU A 66 3.29 13.61 -7.18
CA GLU A 66 2.57 13.20 -8.37
C GLU A 66 1.21 13.88 -8.51
N ALA A 67 0.47 14.05 -7.41
CA ALA A 67 -0.81 14.76 -7.40
C ALA A 67 -0.62 16.22 -7.83
N VAL A 68 0.40 16.88 -7.28
CA VAL A 68 0.77 18.26 -7.66
C VAL A 68 1.15 18.32 -9.14
N GLU A 69 1.92 17.35 -9.65
CA GLU A 69 2.28 17.29 -11.07
C GLU A 69 1.04 17.19 -11.98
N ILE A 70 0.05 16.36 -11.62
CA ILE A 70 -1.19 16.21 -12.41
C ILE A 70 -1.97 17.53 -12.48
N ILE A 71 -2.04 18.29 -11.39
CA ILE A 71 -2.70 19.61 -11.36
C ILE A 71 -2.05 20.57 -12.36
N PHE A 72 -0.72 20.59 -12.44
CA PHE A 72 0.01 21.50 -13.33
C PHE A 72 0.19 20.96 -14.76
N ARG A 73 0.10 19.66 -14.96
CA ARG A 73 0.30 18.98 -16.25
C ARG A 73 -0.83 17.98 -16.47
N PRO A 74 -1.87 18.33 -17.25
CA PRO A 74 -2.99 17.43 -17.48
C PRO A 74 -2.53 16.15 -18.21
N HIS A 75 -2.91 15.01 -17.66
CA HIS A 75 -2.66 13.68 -18.21
C HIS A 75 -3.98 13.14 -18.79
N ASN A 76 -4.18 13.28 -20.10
CA ASN A 76 -5.48 13.02 -20.75
C ASN A 76 -5.64 11.60 -21.33
N HIS A 77 -4.74 10.67 -21.02
CA HIS A 77 -4.81 9.31 -21.52
C HIS A 77 -4.93 8.31 -20.39
N GLU A 78 -5.82 7.35 -20.57
CA GLU A 78 -6.08 6.27 -19.65
C GLU A 78 -5.75 4.95 -20.36
N ASP A 79 -5.09 4.05 -19.65
CA ASP A 79 -4.74 2.72 -20.14
C ASP A 79 -4.92 1.69 -19.03
N ILE A 80 -5.27 0.45 -19.39
CA ILE A 80 -5.42 -0.66 -18.44
C ILE A 80 -4.29 -1.64 -18.73
N THR A 81 -3.41 -1.83 -17.74
CA THR A 81 -2.26 -2.71 -17.86
C THR A 81 -2.32 -3.84 -16.85
N MET A 82 -1.93 -5.04 -17.28
CA MET A 82 -1.77 -6.19 -16.38
C MET A 82 -0.38 -6.16 -15.74
N GLU A 83 -0.33 -5.96 -14.43
CA GLU A 83 0.92 -5.97 -13.66
C GLU A 83 1.03 -7.25 -12.83
N ARG A 84 2.21 -7.87 -12.80
CA ARG A 84 2.42 -9.14 -12.11
C ARG A 84 2.66 -8.92 -10.62
N VAL A 85 1.96 -9.68 -9.78
CA VAL A 85 2.12 -9.63 -8.32
C VAL A 85 3.49 -10.21 -7.95
N LYS A 86 4.20 -9.59 -7.00
CA LYS A 86 5.44 -10.16 -6.45
C LYS A 86 5.14 -11.55 -5.84
N PRO A 87 5.87 -12.61 -6.20
CA PRO A 87 5.57 -13.97 -5.72
C PRO A 87 5.72 -14.09 -4.20
N GLN A 88 4.93 -14.97 -3.58
CA GLN A 88 4.98 -15.36 -2.15
C GLN A 88 4.51 -14.30 -1.12
N ARG A 89 3.58 -13.42 -1.49
CA ARG A 89 2.96 -12.46 -0.55
C ARG A 89 1.82 -13.12 0.23
N THR A 90 1.78 -12.92 1.56
CA THR A 90 0.62 -13.28 2.38
C THR A 90 -0.59 -12.40 2.02
N PRO A 91 -1.84 -12.83 2.29
CA PRO A 91 -3.03 -12.03 1.95
C PRO A 91 -2.98 -10.58 2.47
N GLY A 92 -2.45 -10.37 3.67
CA GLY A 92 -2.29 -9.02 4.24
C GLY A 92 -1.28 -8.14 3.50
N LEU A 93 -0.23 -8.73 2.92
CA LEU A 93 0.73 -7.97 2.11
C LEU A 93 0.20 -7.69 0.70
N ILE A 94 -0.63 -8.58 0.14
CA ILE A 94 -1.35 -8.34 -1.12
C ILE A 94 -2.28 -7.14 -0.96
N PHE A 95 -3.02 -7.08 0.15
CA PHE A 95 -3.86 -5.94 0.50
C PHE A 95 -3.04 -4.65 0.58
N LEU A 96 -1.86 -4.71 1.21
CA LEU A 96 -1.00 -3.55 1.34
C LEU A 96 -0.41 -3.06 0.02
N ASP A 97 -0.07 -3.99 -0.89
CA ASP A 97 0.36 -3.66 -2.25
C ASP A 97 -0.76 -2.97 -3.04
N ILE A 98 -2.01 -3.45 -2.94
CA ILE A 98 -3.17 -2.80 -3.55
C ILE A 98 -3.32 -1.38 -3.00
N PHE A 99 -3.22 -1.22 -1.68
CA PHE A 99 -3.30 0.07 -1.01
C PHE A 99 -2.20 1.03 -1.47
N LEU A 100 -0.97 0.55 -1.59
CA LEU A 100 0.16 1.33 -2.12
C LEU A 100 -0.08 1.80 -3.56
N ILE A 101 -0.50 0.90 -4.44
CA ILE A 101 -0.74 1.20 -5.87
C ILE A 101 -1.91 2.17 -6.04
N THR A 102 -2.94 2.06 -5.20
CA THR A 102 -4.16 2.89 -5.30
C THR A 102 -4.02 4.26 -4.66
N PHE A 103 -3.13 4.41 -3.67
CA PHE A 103 -2.85 5.72 -3.07
C PHE A 103 -1.98 6.63 -3.95
N THR A 104 -1.28 6.08 -4.95
CA THR A 104 -0.57 6.89 -5.94
C THR A 104 -1.55 7.39 -7.01
N PRO A 105 -1.71 8.72 -7.20
CA PRO A 105 -2.81 9.31 -7.97
C PRO A 105 -2.78 8.96 -9.47
N LYS A 106 -1.69 8.39 -9.97
CA LYS A 106 -1.54 7.96 -11.36
C LYS A 106 -2.03 6.53 -11.61
N THR A 107 -2.33 5.75 -10.58
CA THR A 107 -2.67 4.33 -10.71
C THR A 107 -3.81 3.92 -9.77
N ILE A 108 -4.64 2.99 -10.22
CA ILE A 108 -5.65 2.33 -9.38
C ILE A 108 -5.73 0.85 -9.75
N VAL A 109 -5.69 -0.02 -8.75
CA VAL A 109 -5.96 -1.45 -8.96
C VAL A 109 -7.47 -1.64 -9.10
N LEU A 110 -7.90 -2.20 -10.23
CA LEU A 110 -9.29 -2.53 -10.51
C LEU A 110 -9.63 -3.93 -10.00
N LYS A 111 -8.73 -4.90 -10.22
CA LYS A 111 -8.98 -6.30 -9.87
C LYS A 111 -7.69 -7.04 -9.50
N TYR A 112 -7.78 -7.85 -8.45
CA TYR A 112 -6.79 -8.88 -8.15
C TYR A 112 -7.25 -10.21 -8.75
N HIS A 113 -6.38 -10.84 -9.52
CA HIS A 113 -6.58 -12.19 -10.04
C HIS A 113 -5.81 -13.19 -9.18
N GLU A 114 -6.47 -14.28 -8.79
CA GLU A 114 -5.90 -15.35 -7.95
C GLU A 114 -4.64 -15.99 -8.55
N GLN A 115 -4.41 -15.80 -9.86
CA GLN A 115 -3.21 -16.24 -10.59
C GLN A 115 -1.99 -15.34 -10.37
N GLY A 116 -2.08 -14.32 -9.50
CA GLY A 116 -0.97 -13.42 -9.20
C GLY A 116 -0.83 -12.27 -10.20
N TRP A 117 -1.95 -11.71 -10.66
CA TRP A 117 -1.97 -10.53 -11.53
C TRP A 117 -2.87 -9.42 -10.95
N TYR A 118 -2.44 -8.18 -11.10
CA TYR A 118 -3.22 -6.98 -10.85
C TYR A 118 -3.67 -6.37 -12.18
N GLU A 119 -4.96 -6.13 -12.32
CA GLU A 119 -5.50 -5.24 -13.35
C GLU A 119 -5.36 -3.80 -12.83
N VAL A 120 -4.48 -3.00 -13.46
CA VAL A 120 -4.16 -1.65 -13.01
C VAL A 120 -4.57 -0.65 -14.08
N HIS A 121 -5.46 0.27 -13.73
CA HIS A 121 -5.75 1.45 -14.54
C HIS A 121 -4.70 2.53 -14.24
N ARG A 122 -4.16 3.12 -15.30
CA ARG A 122 -3.08 4.09 -15.21
C ARG A 122 -3.39 5.32 -16.05
N VAL A 123 -3.18 6.48 -15.45
CA VAL A 123 -3.31 7.77 -16.12
C VAL A 123 -1.94 8.18 -16.67
N ARG A 124 -1.83 8.31 -17.99
CA ARG A 124 -0.60 8.65 -18.72
C ARG A 124 -0.75 9.95 -19.51
N ARG A 125 0.38 10.57 -19.80
CA ARG A 125 0.47 11.70 -20.72
C ARG A 125 0.58 11.19 -22.15
N ARG A 126 -0.01 11.89 -23.13
CA ARG A 126 0.15 11.58 -24.56
C ARG A 126 1.63 11.59 -24.95
N GLN A 127 2.18 10.48 -25.38
CA GLN A 127 3.53 10.46 -25.96
C GLN A 127 3.41 10.95 -27.41
N LYS A 128 4.11 12.05 -27.75
CA LYS A 128 4.02 12.73 -29.05
C LYS A 128 4.53 11.90 -30.25
N ARG A 129 5.00 10.66 -30.03
CA ARG A 129 5.70 9.83 -31.03
C ARG A 129 4.78 9.06 -32.00
N ASP A 130 3.54 8.73 -31.62
CA ASP A 130 2.67 7.93 -32.49
C ASP A 130 2.01 8.77 -33.61
N SER A 131 2.12 10.09 -33.54
CA SER A 131 1.63 11.01 -34.56
C SER A 131 2.58 11.21 -35.75
N GLU A 132 3.85 10.82 -35.66
CA GLU A 132 4.79 10.90 -36.79
C GLU A 132 4.75 9.63 -37.66
N THR A 133 4.61 8.45 -37.07
CA THR A 133 4.57 7.19 -37.84
C THR A 133 3.30 7.06 -38.69
N LYS A 134 2.15 7.59 -38.23
CA LYS A 134 0.92 7.65 -39.05
C LYS A 134 1.02 8.62 -40.24
N ARG A 135 1.82 9.69 -40.15
CA ARG A 135 1.98 10.66 -41.26
C ARG A 135 2.91 10.18 -42.37
N LEU A 136 3.77 9.20 -42.09
CA LEU A 136 4.70 8.64 -43.06
C LEU A 136 4.09 7.48 -43.86
N GLY A 137 3.14 6.74 -43.28
CA GLY A 137 2.42 5.65 -43.95
C GLY A 137 1.36 6.12 -44.96
N ASP A 138 0.82 7.33 -44.82
CA ASP A 138 -0.17 7.91 -45.76
C ASP A 138 0.48 8.64 -46.96
N ARG A 139 1.81 8.57 -47.13
CA ARG A 139 2.56 9.23 -48.21
C ARG A 139 3.31 8.26 -49.15
N LEU A 140 3.07 6.95 -49.02
CA LEU A 140 3.57 5.90 -49.92
C LEU A 140 2.39 5.15 -50.52
#